data_AF-U5QRR4-F1
#
_entry.id   AF-U5QRR4-F1
#
_cell.length_a   1.000
_cell.length_b   1.000
_cell.length_c   1.000
_cell.angle_alpha   90.00
_cell.angle_beta   90.00
_cell.angle_gamma   90.00
#
_symmetry.space_group_name_H-M   'P 1'
#
loop_
_entity.id
_entity.type
_entity.pdbx_description
1 polymer ?
#
loop_
_entity_poly.entity_id
_entity_poly.type
_entity_poly.pdbx_seq_one_letter_code
_entity_poly.pdbx_strand_id
1 'polypeptide(L)'
;MNDTQLRLFDALESIAYSVEIIHLESLPLIQSLKSLSMQEPIIKDPTDNLILHTITAHAIRNGSGAKAFVSGNTKDFGSQDVKNFLSANGNIQYFAEVSNFLGWYNAGCPGSK
;
A
#
# COMPACT_ATOMS: atom_id res chain seq x y z
N MET A 1 6.63 27.63 -5.17
CA MET A 1 6.08 26.25 -5.18
C MET A 1 5.91 25.81 -6.61
N ASN A 2 6.25 24.58 -6.95
CA ASN A 2 5.99 24.04 -8.29
C ASN A 2 4.59 23.38 -8.34
N ASP A 3 4.09 23.15 -9.55
CA ASP A 3 2.76 22.55 -9.81
C ASP A 3 2.57 21.20 -9.10
N THR A 4 3.63 20.38 -9.03
CA THR A 4 3.61 19.10 -8.32
C THR A 4 3.36 19.27 -6.81
N GLN A 5 3.96 20.27 -6.18
CA GLN A 5 3.75 20.57 -4.77
C GLN A 5 2.32 21.02 -4.51
N LEU A 6 1.76 21.91 -5.35
CA LEU A 6 0.37 22.35 -5.22
C LEU A 6 -0.61 21.17 -5.31
N ARG A 7 -0.48 20.34 -6.34
CA ARG A 7 -1.34 19.16 -6.53
C ARG A 7 -1.20 18.12 -5.42
N LEU A 8 0.00 17.98 -4.84
CA LEU A 8 0.20 17.14 -3.66
C LEU A 8 -0.54 17.69 -2.45
N PHE A 9 -0.43 19.00 -2.19
CA PHE A 9 -1.12 19.63 -1.06
C PHE A 9 -2.64 19.55 -1.22
N ASP A 10 -3.19 19.80 -2.41
CA ASP A 10 -4.62 19.67 -2.68
C ASP A 10 -5.11 18.23 -2.49
N ALA A 11 -4.33 17.24 -2.97
CA ALA A 11 -4.63 15.83 -2.75
C ALA A 11 -4.57 15.45 -1.26
N LEU A 12 -3.55 15.92 -0.53
CA LEU A 12 -3.39 15.70 0.90
C LEU A 12 -4.54 16.33 1.69
N GLU A 13 -4.95 17.55 1.36
CA GLU A 13 -6.06 18.25 2.00
C GLU A 13 -7.39 17.54 1.72
N SER A 14 -7.60 17.07 0.49
CA SER A 14 -8.79 16.28 0.12
C SER A 14 -8.86 14.94 0.86
N ILE A 15 -7.74 14.28 1.14
CA ILE A 15 -7.72 12.99 1.86
C ILE A 15 -7.57 13.15 3.37
N ALA A 16 -7.19 14.33 3.87
CA ALA A 16 -6.97 14.60 5.30
C ALA A 16 -8.19 14.27 6.15
N TYR A 17 -9.39 14.50 5.63
CA TYR A 17 -10.66 14.17 6.29
C TYR A 17 -11.04 12.69 6.26
N SER A 18 -10.27 11.87 5.54
CA SER A 18 -10.49 10.43 5.39
C SER A 18 -9.27 9.61 5.82
N VAL A 19 -8.34 10.22 6.54
CA VAL A 19 -7.18 9.51 7.11
C VAL A 19 -7.67 8.59 8.22
N GLU A 20 -7.31 7.31 8.10
CA GLU A 20 -7.57 6.28 9.10
C GLU A 20 -6.24 5.73 9.62
N ILE A 21 -6.17 5.46 10.92
CA ILE A 21 -5.08 4.67 11.51
C ILE A 21 -5.41 3.19 11.30
N ILE A 22 -4.57 2.48 10.56
CA ILE A 22 -4.69 1.02 10.47
C ILE A 22 -4.12 0.40 11.75
N HIS A 23 -5.02 -0.05 12.62
CA HIS A 23 -4.64 -0.75 13.84
C HIS A 23 -4.08 -2.14 13.50
N LEU A 24 -3.02 -2.54 14.23
CA LEU A 24 -2.50 -3.90 14.13
C LEU A 24 -3.52 -4.88 14.70
N GLU A 25 -3.92 -5.85 13.89
CA GLU A 25 -4.86 -6.90 14.25
C GLU A 25 -4.16 -8.26 14.39
N SER A 26 -4.83 -9.19 15.08
CA SER A 26 -4.29 -10.52 15.35
C SER A 26 -4.01 -11.32 14.07
N LEU A 27 -4.86 -11.19 13.04
CA LEU A 27 -4.71 -11.96 11.81
C LEU A 27 -3.46 -11.57 11.00
N PRO A 28 -3.21 -10.28 10.66
CA PRO A 28 -1.95 -9.85 10.04
C PRO A 28 -0.71 -10.26 10.83
N LEU A 29 -0.77 -10.16 12.16
CA LEU A 29 0.33 -10.58 13.03
C LEU A 29 0.61 -12.07 12.90
N ILE A 30 -0.41 -12.91 12.98
CA ILE A 30 -0.27 -14.37 12.83
C ILE A 30 0.26 -14.73 11.44
N GLN A 31 -0.21 -14.08 10.37
CA GLN A 31 0.27 -14.33 9.02
C GLN A 31 1.75 -13.96 8.86
N SER A 32 2.16 -12.80 9.35
CA SER A 32 3.55 -12.37 9.32
C SER A 32 4.44 -13.34 10.09
N LEU A 33 4.07 -13.71 11.33
CA LEU A 33 4.82 -14.68 12.14
C LEU A 33 4.93 -16.06 11.48
N LYS A 34 3.84 -16.54 10.86
CA LYS A 34 3.86 -17.81 10.11
C LYS A 34 4.84 -17.75 8.94
N SER A 35 4.81 -16.69 8.14
CA SER A 35 5.72 -16.53 6.99
C SER A 35 7.18 -16.50 7.41
N LEU A 36 7.50 -15.83 8.52
CA LEU A 36 8.84 -15.80 9.10
C LEU A 36 9.28 -17.18 9.61
N SER A 37 8.37 -17.93 10.24
CA SER A 37 8.66 -19.27 10.78
C SER A 37 8.86 -20.34 9.71
N MET A 38 8.23 -20.17 8.54
CA MET A 38 8.26 -21.12 7.42
C MET A 38 9.39 -20.86 6.41
N GLN A 39 10.33 -19.97 6.74
CA GLN A 39 11.57 -19.65 5.99
C GLN A 39 11.43 -18.95 4.63
N GLU A 40 10.22 -18.57 4.20
CA GLU A 40 10.03 -17.77 2.98
C GLU A 40 9.13 -16.55 3.26
N PRO A 41 9.60 -15.57 4.07
CA PRO A 41 8.89 -14.32 4.22
C PRO A 41 8.98 -13.50 2.93
N ILE A 42 7.92 -12.78 2.60
CA ILE A 42 7.86 -11.95 1.38
C ILE A 42 8.87 -10.79 1.51
N ILE A 43 8.98 -10.24 2.71
CA ILE A 43 10.03 -9.30 3.07
C ILE A 43 10.84 -9.90 4.22
N LYS A 44 12.18 -9.91 4.09
CA LYS A 44 13.05 -10.49 5.12
C LYS A 44 13.02 -9.71 6.43
N ASP A 45 12.85 -8.40 6.36
CA ASP A 45 12.67 -7.57 7.54
C ASP A 45 11.32 -7.89 8.22
N PRO A 46 11.31 -8.32 9.49
CA PRO A 46 10.07 -8.72 10.17
C PRO A 46 9.05 -7.59 10.31
N THR A 47 9.50 -6.35 10.47
CA THR A 47 8.64 -5.19 10.63
C THR A 47 7.98 -4.83 9.31
N ASP A 48 8.74 -4.76 8.23
CA ASP A 48 8.19 -4.48 6.90
C ASP A 48 7.28 -5.61 6.41
N ASN A 49 7.61 -6.86 6.73
CA ASN A 49 6.73 -7.99 6.44
C ASN A 49 5.40 -7.89 7.22
N LEU A 50 5.45 -7.46 8.49
CA LEU A 50 4.24 -7.18 9.27
C LEU A 50 3.43 -6.02 8.68
N ILE A 51 4.09 -4.95 8.24
CA ILE A 51 3.43 -3.82 7.56
C ILE A 51 2.71 -4.31 6.30
N LEU A 52 3.38 -5.10 5.46
CA LEU A 52 2.82 -5.66 4.23
C LEU A 52 1.53 -6.47 4.49
N HIS A 53 1.56 -7.36 5.50
CA HIS A 53 0.38 -8.14 5.88
C HIS A 53 -0.74 -7.25 6.43
N THR A 54 -0.39 -6.21 7.18
CA THR A 54 -1.36 -5.28 7.78
C THR A 54 -2.08 -4.46 6.73
N ILE A 55 -1.36 -3.84 5.79
CA ILE A 55 -1.97 -3.05 4.70
C ILE A 55 -2.83 -3.92 3.79
N THR A 56 -2.40 -5.15 3.53
CA THR A 56 -3.12 -6.08 2.65
C THR A 56 -4.42 -6.57 3.31
N ALA A 57 -4.38 -6.94 4.59
CA ALA A 57 -5.58 -7.36 5.31
C ALA A 57 -6.61 -6.23 5.42
N HIS A 58 -6.16 -5.02 5.70
CA HIS A 58 -7.02 -3.84 5.73
C HIS A 58 -7.66 -3.58 4.35
N ALA A 59 -6.88 -3.69 3.28
CA ALA A 59 -7.38 -3.54 1.91
C ALA A 59 -8.47 -4.58 1.54
N ILE A 60 -8.30 -5.84 1.96
CA ILE A 60 -9.28 -6.91 1.75
C ILE A 60 -10.59 -6.61 2.48
N ARG A 61 -10.51 -6.13 3.73
CA ARG A 61 -11.69 -5.82 4.54
C ARG A 61 -12.50 -4.65 3.98
N ASN A 62 -11.83 -3.63 3.44
CA ASN A 62 -12.45 -2.37 3.03
C ASN A 62 -12.94 -2.34 1.56
N GLY A 63 -13.29 -3.51 0.99
CA GLY A 63 -14.08 -3.61 -0.25
C GLY A 63 -13.30 -3.43 -1.56
N SER A 64 -14.02 -3.35 -2.68
CA SER A 64 -13.53 -3.57 -4.06
C SER A 64 -12.97 -2.35 -4.80
N GLY A 65 -12.78 -1.21 -4.13
CA GLY A 65 -12.18 -0.02 -4.76
C GLY A 65 -10.70 -0.22 -5.12
N ALA A 66 -10.25 0.45 -6.18
CA ALA A 66 -8.84 0.51 -6.55
C ALA A 66 -8.01 1.15 -5.42
N LYS A 67 -6.94 0.49 -5.00
CA LYS A 67 -6.08 0.93 -3.90
C LYS A 67 -4.68 1.23 -4.40
N ALA A 68 -4.03 2.18 -3.74
CA ALA A 68 -2.65 2.51 -4.00
C ALA A 68 -1.84 2.39 -2.71
N PHE A 69 -0.61 1.90 -2.82
CA PHE A 69 0.38 1.95 -1.75
C PHE A 69 1.60 2.72 -2.25
N VAL A 70 1.90 3.83 -1.57
CA VAL A 70 3.03 4.70 -1.89
C VAL A 70 4.10 4.50 -0.83
N SER A 71 5.30 4.07 -1.22
CA SER A 71 6.41 3.91 -0.27
C SER A 71 7.74 4.19 -0.94
N GLY A 72 8.52 5.06 -0.29
CA GLY A 72 9.91 5.34 -0.65
C GLY A 72 10.89 4.24 -0.25
N ASN A 73 10.47 3.22 0.52
CA ASN A 73 11.32 2.04 0.77
C ASN A 73 11.26 1.10 -0.44
N THR A 74 11.89 1.51 -1.54
CA THR A 74 11.93 0.76 -2.80
C THR A 74 12.75 -0.52 -2.72
N LYS A 75 13.64 -0.64 -1.72
CA LYS A 75 14.50 -1.82 -1.56
C LYS A 75 13.67 -3.05 -1.18
N ASP A 76 12.76 -2.88 -0.22
CA ASP A 76 11.93 -3.99 0.27
C ASP A 76 10.58 -4.03 -0.47
N PHE A 77 9.82 -2.93 -0.44
CA PHE A 77 8.49 -2.88 -1.04
C PHE A 77 8.46 -2.73 -2.56
N GLY A 78 9.58 -2.33 -3.17
CA GLY A 78 9.71 -2.20 -4.62
C GLY A 78 10.01 -3.52 -5.34
N SER A 79 10.26 -4.60 -4.59
CA SER A 79 10.51 -5.94 -5.15
C SER A 79 9.31 -6.49 -5.91
N GLN A 80 9.57 -7.39 -6.86
CA GLN A 80 8.50 -7.98 -7.67
C GLN A 80 7.57 -8.87 -6.82
N ASP A 81 8.10 -9.57 -5.83
CA ASP A 81 7.32 -10.44 -4.94
C ASP A 81 6.31 -9.63 -4.12
N VAL A 82 6.73 -8.48 -3.58
CA VAL A 82 5.82 -7.58 -2.86
C VAL A 82 4.75 -7.00 -3.78
N LYS A 83 5.12 -6.54 -4.99
CA LYS A 83 4.16 -6.02 -5.97
C LYS A 83 3.12 -7.07 -6.37
N ASN A 84 3.57 -8.30 -6.62
CA ASN A 84 2.71 -9.44 -6.94
C ASN A 84 1.76 -9.75 -5.78
N PHE A 85 2.29 -9.76 -4.54
CA PHE A 85 1.49 -10.00 -3.35
C PHE A 85 0.41 -8.93 -3.14
N LEU A 86 0.77 -7.65 -3.25
CA LEU A 86 -0.15 -6.51 -3.13
C LEU A 86 -1.26 -6.56 -4.19
N SER A 87 -0.89 -6.84 -5.44
CA SER A 87 -1.85 -6.95 -6.54
C SER A 87 -2.79 -8.14 -6.35
N ALA A 88 -2.27 -9.32 -6.01
CA ALA A 88 -3.05 -10.56 -5.93
C ALA A 88 -4.00 -10.59 -4.72
N ASN A 89 -3.61 -9.97 -3.60
CA ASN A 89 -4.36 -10.09 -2.35
C ASN A 89 -5.24 -8.87 -2.06
N GLY A 90 -4.83 -7.66 -2.46
CA GLY A 90 -5.55 -6.43 -2.10
C GLY A 90 -6.01 -5.58 -3.27
N ASN A 91 -5.70 -5.98 -4.51
CA ASN A 91 -5.82 -5.12 -5.71
C ASN A 91 -5.15 -3.75 -5.48
N ILE A 92 -3.96 -3.78 -4.87
CA ILE A 92 -3.19 -2.59 -4.49
C ILE A 92 -2.11 -2.33 -5.53
N GLN A 93 -2.12 -1.14 -6.12
CA GLN A 93 -1.08 -0.65 -7.01
C GLN A 93 0.06 0.00 -6.21
N TYR A 94 1.29 -0.49 -6.38
CA TYR A 94 2.48 0.10 -5.74
C TYR A 94 3.03 1.29 -6.53
N PHE A 95 3.45 2.33 -5.80
CA PHE A 95 4.19 3.47 -6.33
C PHE A 95 5.41 3.78 -5.45
N ALA A 96 6.58 3.91 -6.08
CA ALA A 96 7.80 4.38 -5.43
C ALA A 96 7.81 5.91 -5.22
N GLU A 97 7.10 6.63 -6.10
CA GLU A 97 7.09 8.09 -6.13
C GLU A 97 5.67 8.63 -6.09
N VAL A 98 5.50 9.71 -5.32
CA VAL A 98 4.22 10.41 -5.16
C VAL A 98 3.73 10.99 -6.49
N SER A 99 4.62 11.48 -7.35
CA SER A 99 4.31 11.99 -8.70
C SER A 99 3.57 10.96 -9.55
N ASN A 100 4.03 9.71 -9.55
CA ASN A 100 3.42 8.61 -10.31
C ASN A 100 2.05 8.23 -9.75
N PHE A 101 1.93 8.19 -8.42
CA PHE A 101 0.64 8.01 -7.75
C PHE A 101 -0.36 9.12 -8.14
N LEU A 102 0.06 10.38 -8.09
CA LEU A 102 -0.80 11.51 -8.47
C LEU A 102 -1.19 11.45 -9.94
N GLY A 103 -0.29 11.02 -10.84
CA GLY A 103 -0.60 10.79 -12.24
C GLY A 103 -1.72 9.76 -12.42
N TRP A 104 -1.60 8.62 -11.73
CA TRP A 104 -2.62 7.56 -11.74
C TRP A 104 -3.96 8.00 -11.13
N TYR A 105 -3.92 8.69 -9.99
CA TYR A 105 -5.12 9.16 -9.29
C TYR A 105 -5.92 10.16 -10.16
N ASN A 106 -5.22 11.13 -10.77
CA ASN A 106 -5.84 12.16 -11.59
C ASN A 106 -6.34 11.66 -12.96
N ALA A 107 -5.84 10.52 -13.45
CA ALA A 107 -6.28 9.94 -14.72
C ALA A 107 -7.65 9.24 -14.63
N GLY A 108 -8.24 9.12 -13.43
CA GLY A 108 -9.45 8.34 -13.19
C GLY A 108 -9.10 6.86 -13.09
N CYS A 109 -8.88 6.39 -11.87
CA CYS A 109 -8.44 5.03 -11.55
C CYS A 109 -9.19 3.96 -12.38
N PRO A 110 -8.50 2.98 -13.00
CA PRO A 110 -9.17 1.90 -13.72
C PRO A 110 -10.09 1.13 -12.76
N GLY A 111 -11.40 1.08 -13.06
CA GLY A 111 -12.42 0.40 -12.25
C GLY A 111 -13.42 1.31 -11.52
N SER A 112 -13.43 2.62 -11.81
CA SER A 112 -14.38 3.59 -11.25
C SER A 112 -15.51 4.01 -12.21
N LYS A 113 -15.83 3.16 -13.20
CA LYS A 113 -17.05 3.29 -14.03
C LYS A 113 -17.96 2.09 -13.83
#